data_AF-A0AAV5YAH2-F1
#
_entry.id   AF-A0AAV5YAH2-F1
#
_cell.length_a   1.000
_cell.length_b   1.000
_cell.length_c   1.000
_cell.angle_alpha   90.00
_cell.angle_beta   90.00
_cell.angle_gamma   90.00
#
_symmetry.space_group_name_H-M   'P 1'
#
loop_
_entity.id
_entity.type
_entity.pdbx_description
1 polymer ?
#
loop_
_entity_poly.entity_id
_entity_poly.type
_entity_poly.pdbx_seq_one_letter_code
_entity_poly.pdbx_strand_id
1 'polypeptide(L)'
;MTRLLRALRLTAMQLALVGIAGWSAWAQLMYRTPSRYVGVVLATVALVLLALSVVFWLRALGRGTRAKRPWLVPSVLAHRVCALVIAALAFYGLFLFSNATFDIAEPTHYGTEIARIGLDETAIGIRVPLVWADVRSWRRPGELERILVKPDERERLWAGQAVVVSVRPGFHGVPWVSRIEGDVEKRSRAVLALAPDSAQIRKDLAESYVRLGRFTEAAMATREYARRFPEDLGFPLRIATVLTSRGRFADVVTALDDMAARWDNADAYTLLGDALTMQGRRPEGQALLERARELRHLRPVAAHTPTQ
;
A
#
# COMPACT_ATOMS: atom_id res chain seq x y z
N MET A 1 -4.83 28.21 -42.60
CA MET A 1 -5.35 26.97 -41.96
C MET A 1 -4.25 25.98 -41.54
N THR A 2 -3.26 25.69 -42.39
CA THR A 2 -2.20 24.67 -42.15
C THR A 2 -1.25 24.96 -40.97
N ARG A 3 -0.93 26.23 -40.68
CA ARG A 3 -0.05 26.61 -39.56
C ARG A 3 -0.69 26.41 -38.18
N LEU A 4 -1.96 26.81 -38.04
CA LEU A 4 -2.72 26.65 -36.80
C LEU A 4 -2.90 25.17 -36.46
N LEU A 5 -3.28 24.35 -37.45
CA LEU A 5 -3.40 22.90 -37.28
C LEU A 5 -2.07 22.24 -36.89
N ARG A 6 -0.95 22.68 -37.47
CA ARG A 6 0.38 22.17 -37.12
C ARG A 6 0.79 22.55 -35.69
N ALA A 7 0.50 23.78 -35.28
CA ALA A 7 0.76 24.26 -33.92
C ALA A 7 -0.11 23.49 -32.90
N LEU A 8 -1.41 23.34 -33.16
CA LEU A 8 -2.32 22.55 -32.33
C LEU A 8 -1.86 21.10 -32.16
N ARG A 9 -1.45 20.44 -33.25
CA ARG A 9 -0.92 19.07 -33.20
C ARG A 9 0.36 18.97 -32.35
N LEU A 10 1.28 19.92 -32.49
CA LEU A 10 2.51 19.95 -31.70
C LEU A 10 2.24 20.18 -30.22
N THR A 11 1.34 21.10 -29.88
CA THR A 11 0.91 21.35 -28.51
C THR A 11 0.24 20.14 -27.90
N ALA A 12 -0.69 19.50 -28.61
CA ALA A 12 -1.36 18.28 -28.13
C ALA A 12 -0.37 17.14 -27.86
N MET A 13 0.59 16.93 -28.76
CA MET A 13 1.65 15.93 -28.59
C MET A 13 2.52 16.23 -27.36
N GLN A 14 2.84 17.50 -27.11
CA GLN A 14 3.65 17.88 -25.95
C GLN A 14 2.90 17.71 -24.63
N LEU A 15 1.62 18.07 -24.58
CA LEU A 15 0.77 17.82 -23.42
C LEU A 15 0.67 16.31 -23.11
N ALA A 16 0.54 15.47 -24.14
CA ALA A 16 0.57 14.02 -23.98
C ALA A 16 1.91 13.52 -23.42
N LEU A 17 3.05 14.02 -23.93
CA LEU A 17 4.38 13.68 -23.42
C LEU A 17 4.56 14.08 -21.95
N VAL A 18 4.08 15.27 -21.56
CA VAL A 18 4.10 15.72 -20.16
C VAL A 18 3.28 14.80 -19.27
N GLY A 19 2.05 14.45 -19.69
CA GLY A 19 1.20 13.54 -18.92
C GLY A 19 1.83 12.16 -18.75
N ILE A 20 2.35 11.57 -19.83
CA ILE A 20 2.99 10.26 -19.83
C ILE A 20 4.26 10.26 -18.97
N ALA A 21 5.11 11.29 -19.09
CA ALA A 21 6.33 11.40 -18.31
C ALA A 21 6.03 11.58 -16.81
N GLY A 22 5.05 12.42 -16.47
CA GLY A 22 4.62 12.62 -15.08
C GLY A 22 4.08 11.34 -14.45
N TRP A 23 3.21 10.63 -15.18
CA TRP A 23 2.69 9.34 -14.72
C TRP A 23 3.80 8.28 -14.59
N SER A 24 4.73 8.22 -15.55
CA SER A 24 5.87 7.29 -15.50
C SER A 24 6.76 7.55 -14.28
N ALA A 25 7.11 8.81 -14.02
CA ALA A 25 7.91 9.18 -12.85
C ALA A 25 7.18 8.79 -11.55
N TRP A 26 5.88 9.07 -11.47
CA TRP A 26 5.06 8.63 -10.33
C TRP A 26 5.07 7.11 -10.15
N ALA A 27 4.87 6.33 -11.22
CA ALA A 27 4.87 4.87 -11.16
C ALA A 27 6.22 4.32 -10.66
N GLN A 28 7.33 4.88 -11.15
CA GLN A 28 8.68 4.47 -10.73
C GLN A 28 8.98 4.77 -9.26
N LEU A 29 8.39 5.84 -8.70
CA LEU A 29 8.54 6.18 -7.28
C LEU A 29 7.61 5.35 -6.38
N MET A 30 6.41 5.00 -6.86
CA MET A 30 5.42 4.25 -6.10
C MET A 30 5.70 2.75 -6.06
N TYR A 31 6.17 2.17 -7.17
CA TYR A 31 6.48 0.75 -7.30
C TYR A 31 7.95 0.48 -7.04
N ARG A 32 8.31 0.63 -5.77
CA ARG A 32 9.68 0.60 -5.24
C ARG A 32 10.34 -0.76 -5.44
N THR A 33 11.10 -0.94 -6.52
CA THR A 33 11.96 -2.12 -6.64
C THR A 33 13.09 -2.03 -5.60
N PRO A 34 13.50 -3.13 -4.96
CA PRO A 34 14.60 -3.14 -3.98
C PRO A 34 15.98 -2.85 -4.58
N SER A 35 16.05 -2.37 -5.81
CA SER A 35 17.29 -1.94 -6.44
C SER A 35 17.67 -0.57 -5.89
N ARG A 36 18.93 -0.41 -5.47
CA ARG A 36 19.36 0.74 -4.66
C ARG A 36 19.10 2.11 -5.31
N TYR A 37 19.02 2.21 -6.63
CA TYR A 37 18.93 3.50 -7.33
C TYR A 37 18.15 3.52 -8.66
N VAL A 38 17.83 2.38 -9.28
CA VAL A 38 17.43 2.35 -10.70
C VAL A 38 16.12 3.11 -10.94
N GLY A 39 15.08 2.85 -10.15
CA GLY A 39 13.79 3.53 -10.33
C GLY A 39 13.86 5.05 -10.18
N VAL A 40 14.63 5.55 -9.22
CA VAL A 40 14.72 7.00 -8.96
C VAL A 40 15.60 7.69 -9.99
N VAL A 41 16.74 7.10 -10.37
CA VAL A 41 17.60 7.65 -11.43
C VAL A 41 16.82 7.76 -12.74
N LEU A 42 16.07 6.72 -13.12
CA LEU A 42 15.24 6.73 -14.31
C LEU A 42 14.13 7.78 -14.25
N ALA A 43 13.51 7.99 -13.08
CA ALA A 43 12.51 9.05 -12.88
C ALA A 43 13.12 10.46 -12.98
N THR A 44 14.30 10.70 -12.40
CA THR A 44 15.01 11.98 -12.52
C THR A 44 15.41 12.26 -13.96
N VAL A 45 15.94 11.25 -14.67
CA VAL A 45 16.26 11.35 -16.10
C VAL A 45 15.00 11.68 -16.91
N ALA A 46 13.84 11.07 -16.59
CA ALA A 46 12.57 11.39 -17.24
C ALA A 46 12.22 12.87 -17.10
N LEU A 47 12.34 13.42 -15.88
CA LEU A 47 12.00 14.83 -15.59
C LEU A 47 12.95 15.80 -16.29
N VAL A 48 14.25 15.51 -16.32
CA VAL A 48 15.25 16.33 -17.01
C VAL A 48 14.98 16.34 -18.52
N LEU A 49 14.74 15.17 -19.11
CA LEU A 49 14.41 15.05 -20.54
C LEU A 49 13.08 15.70 -20.88
N LEU A 50 12.10 15.66 -19.97
CA LEU A 50 10.85 16.37 -20.12
C LEU A 50 11.08 17.89 -20.15
N ALA A 51 11.85 18.44 -19.20
CA ALA A 51 12.19 19.87 -19.17
C ALA A 51 12.91 20.30 -20.45
N LEU A 52 13.89 19.51 -20.92
CA LEU A 52 14.57 19.74 -22.19
C LEU A 52 13.60 19.70 -23.38
N SER A 53 12.66 18.74 -23.42
CA SER A 53 11.65 18.64 -24.47
C SER A 53 10.75 19.89 -24.53
N VAL A 54 10.37 20.44 -23.37
CA VAL A 54 9.57 21.67 -23.25
C VAL A 54 10.35 22.89 -23.76
N VAL A 55 11.64 23.00 -23.42
CA VAL A 55 12.51 24.08 -23.94
C VAL A 55 12.60 24.02 -25.47
N PHE A 56 12.75 22.82 -26.05
CA PHE A 56 12.76 22.67 -27.51
C PHE A 56 11.41 23.04 -28.14
N TRP A 57 10.29 22.67 -27.51
CA TRP A 57 8.95 23.03 -27.96
C TRP A 57 8.71 24.56 -27.92
N LEU A 58 9.06 25.24 -26.83
CA LEU A 58 8.95 26.70 -26.71
C LEU A 58 9.82 27.42 -27.75
N ARG A 59 11.05 26.94 -27.98
CA ARG A 59 11.92 27.47 -29.03
C ARG A 59 11.34 27.26 -30.43
N ALA A 60 10.65 26.15 -30.67
CA ALA A 60 9.99 25.87 -31.95
C ALA A 60 8.76 26.76 -32.19
N LEU A 61 8.04 27.16 -31.13
CA LEU A 61 6.94 28.12 -31.20
C LEU A 61 7.43 29.56 -31.43
N GLY A 62 8.47 29.99 -30.73
CA GLY A 62 8.99 31.36 -30.79
C GLY A 62 9.77 31.68 -32.07
N ARG A 63 10.43 30.68 -32.67
CA ARG A 63 11.02 30.81 -34.00
C ARG A 63 9.94 30.55 -35.06
N GLY A 64 9.22 31.59 -35.45
CA GLY A 64 8.59 31.60 -36.77
C GLY A 64 9.59 31.15 -37.84
N THR A 65 9.13 30.64 -39.00
CA THR A 65 9.87 29.88 -40.05
C THR A 65 11.20 30.46 -40.60
N ARG A 66 11.76 31.52 -40.03
CA ARG A 66 13.03 32.19 -40.35
C ARG A 66 14.30 31.57 -39.72
N ALA A 67 14.20 30.46 -38.99
CA ALA A 67 15.41 29.80 -38.48
C ALA A 67 16.26 29.26 -39.66
N LYS A 68 17.55 29.66 -39.75
CA LYS A 68 18.48 29.13 -40.75
C LYS A 68 18.51 27.59 -40.68
N ARG A 69 18.47 26.91 -41.84
CA ARG A 69 18.45 25.44 -42.01
C ARG A 69 19.41 24.62 -41.11
N PRO A 70 20.67 25.02 -40.81
CA PRO A 70 21.61 24.15 -40.09
C PRO A 70 21.23 23.83 -38.63
N TRP A 71 20.51 24.71 -37.93
CA TRP A 71 20.16 24.50 -36.52
C TRP A 71 18.81 23.79 -36.31
N LEU A 72 18.02 23.62 -37.39
CA LEU A 72 16.71 22.96 -37.35
C LEU A 72 16.85 21.44 -37.21
N VAL A 73 17.78 20.82 -37.93
CA VAL A 73 17.96 19.35 -37.94
C VAL A 73 18.44 18.82 -36.58
N PRO A 74 19.47 19.39 -35.93
CA PRO A 74 19.92 18.92 -34.61
C PRO A 74 18.84 19.09 -33.53
N SER A 75 18.07 20.17 -33.57
CA SER A 75 17.00 20.43 -32.59
C SER A 75 15.83 19.45 -32.74
N VAL A 76 15.48 19.07 -33.97
CA VAL A 76 14.42 18.08 -34.23
C VAL A 76 14.90 16.68 -33.82
N LEU A 77 16.15 16.33 -34.10
CA LEU A 77 16.74 15.07 -33.67
C LEU A 77 16.77 14.96 -32.14
N ALA A 78 17.24 16.00 -31.45
CA ALA A 78 17.28 16.05 -29.98
C ALA A 78 15.89 15.87 -29.36
N HIS A 79 14.86 16.54 -29.90
CA HIS A 79 13.49 16.37 -29.44
C HIS A 79 12.96 14.95 -29.66
N ARG A 80 13.25 14.32 -30.82
CA ARG A 80 12.87 12.93 -31.09
C ARG A 80 13.56 11.94 -30.14
N VAL A 81 14.84 12.15 -29.84
CA VAL A 81 15.57 11.34 -28.86
C VAL A 81 14.95 11.49 -27.47
N CYS A 82 14.65 12.72 -27.03
CA CYS A 82 13.97 12.94 -25.74
C CYS A 82 12.61 12.20 -25.70
N ALA A 83 11.80 12.32 -26.76
CA ALA A 83 10.51 11.64 -26.84
C ALA A 83 10.64 10.11 -26.81
N LEU A 84 11.63 9.54 -27.50
CA LEU A 84 11.90 8.10 -27.51
C LEU A 84 12.32 7.60 -26.12
N VAL A 85 13.19 8.34 -25.43
CA VAL A 85 13.61 7.97 -24.07
C VAL A 85 12.44 8.13 -23.09
N ILE A 86 11.63 9.19 -23.19
CA ILE A 86 10.40 9.33 -22.39
C ILE A 86 9.46 8.14 -22.63
N ALA A 87 9.29 7.70 -23.88
CA ALA A 87 8.47 6.54 -24.21
C ALA A 87 9.03 5.24 -23.61
N ALA A 88 10.36 5.03 -23.64
CA ALA A 88 11.00 3.89 -22.99
C ALA A 88 10.81 3.90 -21.46
N LEU A 89 10.93 5.08 -20.83
CA LEU A 89 10.67 5.26 -19.41
C LEU A 89 9.19 5.05 -19.07
N ALA A 90 8.28 5.48 -19.94
CA ALA A 90 6.84 5.21 -19.80
C ALA A 90 6.53 3.72 -19.88
N PHE A 91 7.16 3.01 -20.82
CA PHE A 91 7.06 1.56 -20.91
C PHE A 91 7.58 0.88 -19.63
N TYR A 92 8.71 1.33 -19.08
CA TYR A 92 9.20 0.83 -17.80
C TYR A 92 8.25 1.14 -16.62
N GLY A 93 7.66 2.34 -16.58
CA GLY A 93 6.64 2.70 -15.61
C GLY A 93 5.40 1.82 -15.70
N LEU A 94 4.96 1.49 -16.92
CA LEU A 94 3.86 0.55 -17.19
C LEU A 94 4.22 -0.89 -16.81
N PHE A 95 5.46 -1.31 -17.07
CA PHE A 95 5.97 -2.58 -16.60
C PHE A 95 5.90 -2.66 -15.07
N LEU A 96 6.39 -1.67 -14.34
CA LEU A 96 6.31 -1.63 -12.87
C LEU A 96 4.85 -1.57 -12.36
N PHE A 97 4.01 -0.76 -13.01
CA PHE A 97 2.59 -0.67 -12.69
C PHE A 97 1.90 -2.03 -12.84
N SER A 98 2.09 -2.71 -13.97
CA SER A 98 1.51 -4.03 -14.20
C SER A 98 2.11 -5.09 -13.26
N ASN A 99 3.42 -5.03 -13.01
CA ASN A 99 4.11 -5.91 -12.07
C ASN A 99 3.49 -5.84 -10.66
N ALA A 100 3.10 -4.65 -10.21
CA ALA A 100 2.55 -4.44 -8.88
C ALA A 100 1.02 -4.59 -8.82
N THR A 101 0.30 -4.11 -9.82
CA THR A 101 -1.17 -4.09 -9.85
C THR A 101 -1.75 -5.49 -9.97
N PHE A 102 -1.12 -6.36 -10.75
CA PHE A 102 -1.56 -7.73 -10.97
C PHE A 102 -0.92 -8.74 -10.00
N ASP A 103 -0.13 -8.25 -9.03
CA ASP A 103 0.45 -9.09 -7.99
C ASP A 103 -0.62 -9.43 -6.94
N ILE A 104 -1.13 -10.65 -7.00
CA ILE A 104 -2.08 -11.21 -6.05
C ILE A 104 -1.42 -12.08 -4.98
N ALA A 105 -0.09 -12.25 -5.01
CA ALA A 105 0.62 -13.11 -4.07
C ALA A 105 0.71 -12.44 -2.69
N GLU A 106 0.73 -13.25 -1.63
CA GLU A 106 0.90 -12.73 -0.27
C GLU A 106 2.29 -12.10 -0.09
N PRO A 107 2.41 -10.94 0.57
CA PRO A 107 3.69 -10.32 0.84
C PRO A 107 4.52 -11.16 1.81
N THR A 108 5.83 -11.22 1.60
CA THR A 108 6.76 -11.71 2.60
C THR A 108 7.17 -10.56 3.52
N HIS A 109 7.07 -10.78 4.83
CA HIS A 109 7.38 -9.80 5.85
C HIS A 109 8.78 -10.01 6.42
N TYR A 110 9.63 -8.99 6.34
CA TYR A 110 10.99 -9.03 6.87
C TYR A 110 11.13 -8.06 8.04
N GLY A 111 11.40 -8.58 9.24
CA GLY A 111 11.77 -7.78 10.39
C GLY A 111 13.20 -7.23 10.22
N THR A 112 13.35 -5.92 10.28
CA THR A 112 14.64 -5.23 10.19
C THR A 112 14.64 -3.97 11.06
N GLU A 113 15.71 -3.18 10.98
CA GLU A 113 15.88 -1.93 11.71
C GLU A 113 16.26 -0.83 10.73
N ILE A 114 15.67 0.35 10.93
CA ILE A 114 16.08 1.57 10.22
C ILE A 114 17.44 2.00 10.79
N ALA A 115 18.50 1.87 10.00
CA ALA A 115 19.82 2.36 10.39
C ALA A 115 19.88 3.88 10.31
N ARG A 116 19.35 4.45 9.21
CA ARG A 116 19.24 5.88 8.99
C ARG A 116 17.96 6.18 8.21
N ILE A 117 17.32 7.28 8.53
CA ILE A 117 16.25 7.85 7.70
C ILE A 117 16.61 9.30 7.45
N GLY A 118 16.40 9.78 6.22
CA GLY A 118 16.74 11.14 5.84
C GLY A 118 16.04 12.16 6.75
N LEU A 119 16.81 12.74 7.66
CA LEU A 119 16.46 13.90 8.46
C LEU A 119 17.54 14.97 8.20
N ASP A 120 17.28 15.81 7.20
CA ASP A 120 17.88 17.15 7.08
C ASP A 120 16.95 18.04 6.24
N GLU A 121 15.83 18.41 6.86
CA GLU A 121 15.17 19.68 6.54
C GLU A 121 15.87 20.78 7.33
N THR A 122 17.05 21.25 6.89
CA THR A 122 17.62 22.49 7.46
C THR A 122 18.26 23.44 6.44
N ALA A 123 18.20 23.16 5.13
CA ALA A 123 18.82 24.06 4.14
C ALA A 123 17.85 24.85 3.23
N ILE A 124 16.60 24.38 3.00
CA ILE A 124 15.79 24.93 1.88
C ILE A 124 14.31 25.21 2.23
N GLY A 125 13.82 24.87 3.43
CA GLY A 125 12.43 25.18 3.84
C GLY A 125 11.32 24.47 3.05
N ILE A 126 11.66 23.49 2.19
CA ILE A 126 10.72 22.71 1.38
C ILE A 126 10.64 21.29 1.94
N ARG A 127 9.43 20.84 2.28
CA ARG A 127 9.15 19.45 2.68
C ARG A 127 9.26 18.54 1.45
N VAL A 128 10.36 17.79 1.33
CA VAL A 128 10.53 16.81 0.25
C VAL A 128 9.58 15.63 0.52
N PRO A 129 8.69 15.27 -0.41
CA PRO A 129 7.64 14.29 -0.16
C PRO A 129 8.17 12.86 -0.03
N LEU A 130 9.33 12.55 -0.62
CA LEU A 130 9.92 11.22 -0.61
C LEU A 130 11.33 11.29 -0.01
N VAL A 131 11.58 10.48 1.01
CA VAL A 131 12.88 10.44 1.70
C VAL A 131 13.48 9.04 1.63
N TRP A 132 14.80 8.96 1.68
CA TRP A 132 15.48 7.68 1.75
C TRP A 132 15.56 7.18 3.19
N ALA A 133 15.24 5.90 3.40
CA ALA A 133 15.63 5.15 4.58
C ALA A 133 16.65 4.08 4.20
N ASP A 134 17.77 4.08 4.90
CA ASP A 134 18.73 2.99 4.89
C ASP A 134 18.33 2.04 6.01
N VAL A 135 17.87 0.85 5.64
CA VAL A 135 17.48 -0.23 6.56
C VAL A 135 18.51 -1.35 6.50
N ARG A 136 18.70 -2.09 7.60
CA ARG A 136 19.57 -3.26 7.56
C ARG A 136 19.02 -4.27 6.55
N SER A 137 19.89 -4.83 5.71
CA SER A 137 19.45 -5.76 4.67
C SER A 137 18.96 -7.05 5.29
N TRP A 138 17.75 -7.45 4.89
CA TRP A 138 17.19 -8.77 5.21
C TRP A 138 17.67 -9.86 4.23
N ARG A 139 18.43 -9.50 3.19
CA ARG A 139 18.99 -10.43 2.20
C ARG A 139 20.47 -10.70 2.42
N ARG A 140 21.21 -9.68 2.85
CA ARG A 140 22.67 -9.73 2.97
C ARG A 140 23.11 -9.18 4.33
N PRO A 141 23.50 -10.04 5.28
CA PRO A 141 23.98 -9.62 6.58
C PRO A 141 25.10 -8.57 6.47
N GLY A 142 25.01 -7.49 7.25
CA GLY A 142 26.00 -6.39 7.26
C GLY A 142 25.82 -5.34 6.17
N GLU A 143 24.98 -5.56 5.15
CA GLU A 143 24.66 -4.54 4.14
C GLU A 143 23.46 -3.68 4.54
N LEU A 144 23.35 -2.52 3.90
CA LEU A 144 22.18 -1.64 3.97
C LEU A 144 21.36 -1.76 2.67
N GLU A 145 20.04 -1.74 2.81
CA GLU A 145 19.08 -1.60 1.72
C GLU A 145 18.51 -0.19 1.79
N ARG A 146 18.48 0.48 0.63
CA ARG A 146 17.95 1.83 0.51
C ARG A 146 16.53 1.76 -0.01
N ILE A 147 15.58 2.24 0.78
CA ILE A 147 14.15 2.21 0.46
C ILE A 147 13.62 3.64 0.44
N LEU A 148 12.86 3.96 -0.60
CA LEU A 148 12.16 5.22 -0.67
C LEU A 148 10.94 5.17 0.25
N VAL A 149 10.83 6.09 1.21
CA VAL A 149 9.73 6.15 2.18
C VAL A 149 8.72 7.19 1.70
N LYS A 150 7.44 6.81 1.71
CA LYS A 150 6.33 7.68 1.31
C LYS A 150 6.02 8.73 2.39
N PRO A 151 5.33 9.85 2.04
CA PRO A 151 4.99 10.88 3.02
C PRO A 151 4.26 10.34 4.26
N ASP A 152 3.31 9.43 4.06
CA ASP A 152 2.49 8.81 5.11
C ASP A 152 3.28 7.82 5.98
N GLU A 153 4.26 7.14 5.41
CA GLU A 153 5.18 6.26 6.14
C GLU A 153 6.18 7.09 6.96
N ARG A 154 6.68 8.21 6.40
CA ARG A 154 7.71 9.09 7.00
C ARG A 154 7.30 9.63 8.37
N GLU A 155 6.02 9.97 8.56
CA GLU A 155 5.52 10.53 9.83
C GLU A 155 5.60 9.55 11.00
N ARG A 156 5.79 8.25 10.74
CA ARG A 156 5.72 7.17 11.73
C ARG A 156 7.04 6.40 11.89
N LEU A 157 8.09 6.83 11.19
CA LEU A 157 9.36 6.13 11.08
C LEU A 157 10.52 7.02 11.53
N TRP A 158 11.41 6.48 12.39
CA TRP A 158 12.63 7.16 12.84
C TRP A 158 13.85 6.20 12.84
N ALA A 159 15.05 6.77 12.94
CA ALA A 159 16.28 5.98 12.99
C ALA A 159 16.38 5.14 14.28
N GLY A 160 16.87 3.91 14.17
CA GLY A 160 16.94 2.92 15.26
C GLY A 160 15.63 2.17 15.51
N GLN A 161 14.56 2.49 14.78
CA GLN A 161 13.28 1.82 14.94
C GLN A 161 13.29 0.42 14.30
N ALA A 162 12.80 -0.58 15.04
CA ALA A 162 12.46 -1.88 14.48
C ALA A 162 11.24 -1.74 13.55
N VAL A 163 11.37 -2.25 12.34
CA VAL A 163 10.37 -2.14 11.26
C VAL A 163 10.15 -3.46 10.58
N VAL A 164 8.95 -3.62 10.01
CA VAL A 164 8.62 -4.71 9.10
C VAL A 164 8.57 -4.16 7.69
N VAL A 165 9.36 -4.75 6.79
CA VAL A 165 9.35 -4.45 5.36
C VAL A 165 8.58 -5.56 4.65
N SER A 166 7.46 -5.19 4.03
CA SER A 166 6.64 -6.09 3.23
C SER A 166 7.10 -6.06 1.78
N VAL A 167 7.62 -7.19 1.31
CA VAL A 167 8.12 -7.36 -0.06
C VAL A 167 7.20 -8.33 -0.78
N ARG A 168 6.74 -7.95 -1.96
CA ARG A 168 5.96 -8.84 -2.83
C ARG A 168 6.83 -9.31 -4.00
N PRO A 169 6.58 -10.51 -4.54
CA PRO A 169 7.38 -11.06 -5.64
C PRO A 169 7.17 -10.33 -6.99
N GLY A 170 6.02 -9.66 -7.18
CA GLY A 170 5.65 -9.03 -8.44
C GLY A 170 5.08 -10.02 -9.46
N PHE A 171 4.10 -9.58 -10.24
CA PHE A 171 3.46 -10.38 -11.29
C PHE A 171 4.45 -10.87 -12.36
N HIS A 172 5.46 -10.05 -12.69
CA HIS A 172 6.52 -10.41 -13.64
C HIS A 172 7.76 -10.99 -12.95
N GLY A 173 7.67 -11.35 -11.67
CA GLY A 173 8.80 -11.88 -10.88
C GLY A 173 9.83 -10.82 -10.46
N VAL A 174 9.49 -9.53 -10.59
CA VAL A 174 10.34 -8.44 -10.07
C VAL A 174 9.85 -8.04 -8.69
N PRO A 175 10.62 -8.29 -7.61
CA PRO A 175 10.16 -7.99 -6.28
C PRO A 175 10.03 -6.48 -6.07
N TRP A 176 9.09 -6.07 -5.23
CA TRP A 176 8.87 -4.67 -4.89
C TRP A 176 8.44 -4.50 -3.43
N VAL A 177 8.84 -3.38 -2.83
CA VAL A 177 8.52 -3.01 -1.45
C VAL A 177 7.14 -2.36 -1.43
N SER A 178 6.14 -3.11 -0.98
CA SER A 178 4.76 -2.63 -0.92
C SER A 178 4.53 -1.72 0.28
N ARG A 179 5.13 -2.04 1.43
CA ARG A 179 5.00 -1.28 2.67
C ARG A 179 6.24 -1.39 3.56
N ILE A 180 6.52 -0.32 4.30
CA ILE A 180 7.37 -0.33 5.49
C ILE A 180 6.58 0.27 6.66
N GLU A 181 6.55 -0.42 7.80
CA GLU A 181 5.89 0.07 9.02
C GLU A 181 6.68 -0.32 10.26
N GLY A 182 6.46 0.38 11.37
CA GLY A 182 7.04 0.00 12.67
C GLY A 182 6.65 -1.43 13.04
N ASP A 183 7.58 -2.17 13.66
CA ASP A 183 7.32 -3.51 14.18
C ASP A 183 6.41 -3.41 15.41
N VAL A 184 5.10 -3.34 15.16
CA VAL A 184 4.06 -3.27 16.18
C VAL A 184 4.07 -4.53 17.02
N GLU A 185 4.39 -5.69 16.44
CA GLU A 185 4.46 -6.94 17.20
C GLU A 185 5.53 -6.87 18.29
N LYS A 186 6.77 -6.51 17.91
CA LYS A 186 7.87 -6.37 18.86
C LYS A 186 7.57 -5.33 19.93
N ARG A 187 7.02 -4.17 19.52
CA ARG A 187 6.64 -3.10 20.45
C ARG A 187 5.52 -3.53 21.40
N SER A 188 4.45 -4.12 20.88
CA SER A 188 3.29 -4.55 21.68
C SER A 188 3.70 -5.66 22.65
N ARG A 189 4.54 -6.62 22.25
CA ARG A 189 5.06 -7.64 23.16
C ARG A 189 5.90 -7.05 24.30
N ALA A 190 6.75 -6.06 24.01
CA ALA A 190 7.52 -5.37 25.05
C ALA A 190 6.61 -4.62 26.04
N VAL A 191 5.55 -3.96 25.55
CA VAL A 191 4.58 -3.28 26.42
C VAL A 191 3.75 -4.28 27.21
N LEU A 192 3.30 -5.38 26.60
CA LEU A 192 2.53 -6.43 27.28
C LEU A 192 3.34 -7.18 28.33
N ALA A 193 4.67 -7.22 28.23
CA ALA A 193 5.52 -7.74 29.29
C ALA A 193 5.47 -6.87 30.56
N LEU A 194 5.25 -5.56 30.41
CA LEU A 194 5.12 -4.60 31.53
C LEU A 194 3.66 -4.41 31.98
N ALA A 195 2.71 -4.53 31.05
CA ALA A 195 1.28 -4.35 31.28
C ALA A 195 0.46 -5.47 30.61
N PRO A 196 0.44 -6.71 31.17
CA PRO A 196 -0.16 -7.89 30.53
C PRO A 196 -1.66 -7.79 30.23
N ASP A 197 -2.35 -6.94 31.00
CA ASP A 197 -3.81 -6.73 30.96
C ASP A 197 -4.23 -5.53 30.11
N SER A 198 -3.30 -4.92 29.36
CA SER A 198 -3.66 -3.84 28.45
C SER A 198 -4.48 -4.35 27.27
N ALA A 199 -5.80 -4.18 27.38
CA ALA A 199 -6.75 -4.52 26.31
C ALA A 199 -6.41 -3.79 25.00
N GLN A 200 -6.11 -2.49 25.08
CA GLN A 200 -5.83 -1.68 23.90
C GLN A 200 -4.61 -2.19 23.13
N ILE A 201 -3.52 -2.53 23.81
CA ILE A 201 -2.30 -3.02 23.14
C ILE A 201 -2.53 -4.37 22.45
N ARG A 202 -3.37 -5.24 23.02
CA ARG A 202 -3.76 -6.51 22.38
C ARG A 202 -4.64 -6.28 21.15
N LYS A 203 -5.56 -5.29 21.20
CA LYS A 203 -6.32 -4.86 20.03
C LYS A 203 -5.41 -4.34 18.93
N ASP A 204 -4.50 -3.44 19.27
CA ASP A 204 -3.55 -2.85 18.34
C ASP A 204 -2.65 -3.91 17.68
N LEU A 205 -2.27 -4.94 18.43
CA LEU A 205 -1.52 -6.09 17.92
C LEU A 205 -2.33 -6.88 16.88
N ALA A 206 -3.56 -7.29 17.21
CA ALA A 206 -4.43 -8.01 16.27
C ALA A 206 -4.75 -7.18 15.01
N GLU A 207 -5.00 -5.88 15.17
CA GLU A 207 -5.21 -4.97 14.04
C GLU A 207 -3.95 -4.77 13.18
N SER A 208 -2.76 -4.79 13.78
CA SER A 208 -1.52 -4.73 13.02
C SER A 208 -1.37 -5.92 12.09
N TYR A 209 -1.73 -7.12 12.55
CA TYR A 209 -1.75 -8.31 11.70
C TYR A 209 -2.74 -8.19 10.54
N VAL A 210 -3.95 -7.66 10.80
CA VAL A 210 -4.92 -7.36 9.72
C VAL A 210 -4.36 -6.36 8.71
N ARG A 211 -3.72 -5.27 9.18
CA ARG A 211 -3.11 -4.28 8.29
C ARG A 211 -1.99 -4.88 7.45
N LEU A 212 -1.18 -5.77 8.02
CA LEU A 212 -0.08 -6.46 7.34
C LEU A 212 -0.56 -7.54 6.36
N GLY A 213 -1.81 -8.00 6.49
CA GLY A 213 -2.33 -9.14 5.73
C GLY A 213 -2.01 -10.51 6.37
N ARG A 214 -1.47 -10.50 7.59
CA ARG A 214 -1.19 -11.68 8.43
C ARG A 214 -2.49 -12.16 9.09
N PHE A 215 -3.45 -12.58 8.26
CA PHE A 215 -4.83 -12.80 8.71
C PHE A 215 -4.99 -13.96 9.70
N THR A 216 -4.16 -14.98 9.60
CA THR A 216 -4.19 -16.12 10.52
C THR A 216 -3.69 -15.71 11.90
N GLU A 217 -2.62 -14.92 11.99
CA GLU A 217 -2.16 -14.35 13.25
C GLU A 217 -3.17 -13.34 13.83
N ALA A 218 -3.85 -12.56 12.98
CA ALA A 218 -4.94 -11.69 13.40
C ALA A 218 -6.08 -12.49 14.06
N ALA A 219 -6.50 -13.60 13.47
CA ALA A 219 -7.54 -14.46 14.02
C ALA A 219 -7.13 -15.09 15.35
N MET A 220 -5.90 -15.63 15.44
CA MET A 220 -5.37 -16.18 16.69
C MET A 220 -5.29 -15.13 17.80
N ALA A 221 -4.75 -13.94 17.51
CA ALA A 221 -4.65 -12.84 18.47
C ALA A 221 -6.03 -12.36 18.92
N THR A 222 -7.02 -12.35 18.02
CA THR A 222 -8.40 -11.99 18.32
C THR A 222 -9.08 -13.03 19.21
N ARG A 223 -8.87 -14.32 18.94
CA ARG A 223 -9.35 -15.41 19.80
C ARG A 223 -8.77 -15.32 21.21
N GLU A 224 -7.46 -15.08 21.32
CA GLU A 224 -6.81 -14.88 22.62
C GLU A 224 -7.37 -13.64 23.35
N TYR A 225 -7.57 -12.54 22.63
CA TYR A 225 -8.20 -11.33 23.16
C TYR A 225 -9.59 -11.62 23.72
N ALA A 226 -10.45 -12.29 22.94
CA ALA A 226 -11.82 -12.63 23.34
C ALA A 226 -11.87 -13.55 24.59
N ARG A 227 -10.88 -14.44 24.73
CA ARG A 227 -10.76 -15.29 25.94
C ARG A 227 -10.43 -14.46 27.19
N ARG A 228 -9.56 -13.45 27.05
CA ARG A 228 -9.09 -12.62 28.17
C ARG A 228 -10.04 -11.46 28.51
N PHE A 229 -10.73 -10.90 27.52
CA PHE A 229 -11.68 -9.80 27.65
C PHE A 229 -13.08 -10.26 27.22
N PRO A 230 -13.70 -11.16 27.99
CA PRO A 230 -14.97 -11.79 27.64
C PRO A 230 -16.09 -10.78 27.33
N GLU A 231 -16.14 -9.66 28.06
CA GLU A 231 -17.21 -8.66 27.93
C GLU A 231 -17.12 -7.80 26.65
N ASP A 232 -15.98 -7.78 25.96
CA ASP A 232 -15.81 -7.00 24.73
C ASP A 232 -16.06 -7.86 23.48
N LEU A 233 -17.34 -8.01 23.16
CA LEU A 233 -17.78 -8.71 21.95
C LEU A 233 -17.60 -7.89 20.68
N GLY A 234 -17.52 -6.57 20.80
CA GLY A 234 -17.43 -5.66 19.67
C GLY A 234 -16.11 -5.84 18.91
N PHE A 235 -15.00 -6.02 19.63
CA PHE A 235 -13.70 -6.15 18.98
C PHE A 235 -13.54 -7.41 18.12
N PRO A 236 -13.85 -8.63 18.60
CA PRO A 236 -13.76 -9.83 17.76
C PRO A 236 -14.70 -9.81 16.57
N LEU A 237 -15.93 -9.30 16.72
CA LEU A 237 -16.88 -9.16 15.61
C LEU A 237 -16.35 -8.21 14.54
N ARG A 238 -15.70 -7.11 14.94
CA ARG A 238 -15.07 -6.17 14.01
C ARG A 238 -13.97 -6.85 13.19
N ILE A 239 -13.06 -7.57 13.84
CA ILE A 239 -11.99 -8.28 13.13
C ILE A 239 -12.56 -9.37 12.21
N ALA A 240 -13.53 -10.15 12.69
CA ALA A 240 -14.21 -11.16 11.89
C ALA A 240 -14.88 -10.56 10.65
N THR A 241 -15.54 -9.40 10.76
CA THR A 241 -16.13 -8.70 9.61
C THR A 241 -15.06 -8.33 8.58
N VAL A 242 -13.91 -7.83 9.04
CA VAL A 242 -12.79 -7.52 8.14
C VAL A 242 -12.27 -8.79 7.46
N LEU A 243 -12.10 -9.89 8.20
CA LEU A 243 -11.66 -11.17 7.64
C LEU A 243 -12.66 -11.71 6.59
N THR A 244 -13.96 -11.63 6.85
CA THR A 244 -15.03 -11.97 5.89
C THR A 244 -14.91 -11.14 4.62
N SER A 245 -14.70 -9.83 4.73
CA SER A 245 -14.53 -8.94 3.55
C SER A 245 -13.30 -9.28 2.71
N ARG A 246 -12.31 -9.97 3.30
CA ARG A 246 -11.10 -10.45 2.63
C ARG A 246 -11.22 -11.90 2.16
N GLY A 247 -12.39 -12.53 2.28
CA GLY A 247 -12.61 -13.94 1.91
C GLY A 247 -11.91 -14.94 2.82
N ARG A 248 -11.44 -14.51 4.01
CA ARG A 248 -10.66 -15.30 4.95
C ARG A 248 -11.58 -16.08 5.92
N PHE A 249 -12.47 -16.89 5.35
CA PHE A 249 -13.53 -17.56 6.12
C PHE A 249 -13.00 -18.53 7.18
N ALA A 250 -11.88 -19.24 6.93
CA ALA A 250 -11.26 -20.12 7.91
C ALA A 250 -10.74 -19.36 9.15
N ASP A 251 -10.21 -18.15 8.93
CA ASP A 251 -9.73 -17.28 9.98
C ASP A 251 -10.90 -16.66 10.77
N VAL A 252 -12.06 -16.40 10.13
CA VAL A 252 -13.29 -15.99 10.83
C VAL A 252 -13.74 -17.06 11.83
N VAL A 253 -13.77 -18.33 11.39
CA VAL A 253 -14.08 -19.46 12.29
C VAL A 253 -13.10 -19.46 13.46
N THR A 254 -11.79 -19.42 13.18
CA THR A 254 -10.76 -19.41 14.23
C THR A 254 -10.93 -18.26 15.23
N ALA A 255 -11.28 -17.06 14.77
CA ALA A 255 -11.45 -15.88 15.62
C ALA A 255 -12.69 -15.96 16.52
N LEU A 256 -13.78 -16.60 16.05
CA LEU A 256 -15.09 -16.58 16.70
C LEU A 256 -15.54 -17.91 17.33
N ASP A 257 -14.84 -19.03 17.08
CA ASP A 257 -15.24 -20.39 17.46
C ASP A 257 -15.67 -20.51 18.93
N ASP A 258 -14.86 -19.96 19.84
CA ASP A 258 -15.14 -20.00 21.28
C ASP A 258 -16.16 -18.95 21.73
N MET A 259 -16.46 -17.97 20.88
CA MET A 259 -17.25 -16.80 21.25
C MET A 259 -18.74 -17.02 20.98
N ALA A 260 -19.09 -17.65 19.85
CA ALA A 260 -20.50 -17.81 19.47
C ALA A 260 -21.30 -18.59 20.54
N ALA A 261 -20.77 -19.75 20.98
CA ALA A 261 -21.41 -20.60 21.99
C ALA A 261 -21.40 -19.97 23.40
N ARG A 262 -20.35 -19.20 23.73
CA ARG A 262 -20.20 -18.61 25.08
C ARG A 262 -21.11 -17.41 25.32
N TRP A 263 -21.44 -16.65 24.28
CA TRP A 263 -22.09 -15.34 24.41
C TRP A 263 -23.50 -15.27 23.81
N ASP A 264 -24.00 -16.37 23.25
CA ASP A 264 -25.31 -16.48 22.58
C ASP A 264 -25.64 -15.23 21.75
N ASN A 265 -24.67 -14.83 20.91
CA ASN A 265 -24.68 -13.57 20.18
C ASN A 265 -25.07 -13.77 18.71
N ALA A 266 -26.17 -13.14 18.29
CA ALA A 266 -26.70 -13.32 16.94
C ALA A 266 -25.74 -12.87 15.81
N ASP A 267 -24.94 -11.83 16.04
CA ASP A 267 -24.00 -11.34 15.03
C ASP A 267 -22.79 -12.28 14.90
N ALA A 268 -22.31 -12.84 16.01
CA ALA A 268 -21.28 -13.87 16.02
C ALA A 268 -21.75 -15.13 15.27
N TYR A 269 -22.97 -15.60 15.54
CA TYR A 269 -23.56 -16.74 14.84
C TYR A 269 -23.76 -16.46 13.35
N THR A 270 -24.13 -15.24 12.98
CA THR A 270 -24.27 -14.84 11.58
C THR A 270 -22.93 -14.91 10.85
N LEU A 271 -21.90 -14.26 11.38
CA LEU A 271 -20.56 -14.25 10.79
C LEU A 271 -19.94 -15.65 10.71
N LEU A 272 -20.13 -16.47 11.75
CA LEU A 272 -19.63 -17.84 11.79
C LEU A 272 -20.41 -18.74 10.80
N GLY A 273 -21.74 -18.61 10.75
CA GLY A 273 -22.60 -19.37 9.85
C GLY A 273 -22.33 -19.06 8.37
N ASP A 274 -22.14 -17.78 8.03
CA ASP A 274 -21.74 -17.34 6.70
C ASP A 274 -20.35 -17.91 6.33
N ALA A 275 -19.39 -17.81 7.25
CA ALA A 275 -18.03 -18.32 7.04
C ALA A 275 -18.01 -19.85 6.81
N LEU A 276 -18.78 -20.63 7.58
CA LEU A 276 -18.90 -22.08 7.39
C LEU A 276 -19.58 -22.43 6.08
N THR A 277 -20.64 -21.69 5.71
CA THR A 277 -21.34 -21.88 4.43
C THR A 277 -20.39 -21.64 3.24
N MET A 278 -19.56 -20.60 3.31
CA MET A 278 -18.57 -20.27 2.29
C MET A 278 -17.41 -21.27 2.22
N GLN A 279 -17.13 -22.00 3.30
CA GLN A 279 -16.20 -23.14 3.31
C GLN A 279 -16.83 -24.45 2.80
N GLY A 280 -18.11 -24.45 2.41
CA GLY A 280 -18.83 -25.65 1.97
C GLY A 280 -19.44 -26.47 3.11
N ARG A 281 -19.23 -26.09 4.38
CA ARG A 281 -19.86 -26.68 5.58
C ARG A 281 -21.28 -26.16 5.76
N ARG A 282 -22.10 -26.29 4.71
CA ARG A 282 -23.45 -25.69 4.61
C ARG A 282 -24.40 -26.12 5.73
N PRO A 283 -24.47 -27.41 6.14
CA PRO A 283 -25.40 -27.80 7.20
C PRO A 283 -25.08 -27.12 8.53
N GLU A 284 -23.79 -27.06 8.89
CA GLU A 284 -23.34 -26.41 10.12
C GLU A 284 -23.55 -24.90 10.06
N GLY A 285 -23.26 -24.28 8.91
CA GLY A 285 -23.51 -22.85 8.70
C GLY A 285 -24.98 -22.48 8.81
N GLN A 286 -25.88 -23.27 8.23
CA GLN A 286 -27.32 -23.07 8.31
C GLN A 286 -27.85 -23.16 9.74
N ALA A 287 -27.39 -24.14 10.51
CA ALA A 287 -27.80 -24.27 11.91
C ALA A 287 -27.44 -23.02 12.75
N LEU A 288 -26.25 -22.45 12.53
CA LEU A 288 -25.85 -21.21 13.22
C LEU A 288 -26.66 -19.99 12.75
N LEU A 289 -26.96 -19.90 11.45
CA LEU A 289 -27.79 -18.82 10.91
C LEU A 289 -29.24 -18.89 11.43
N GLU A 290 -29.79 -20.09 11.59
CA GLU A 290 -31.09 -20.31 12.24
C GLU A 290 -31.04 -19.87 13.70
N ARG A 291 -30.00 -20.25 14.45
CA ARG A 291 -29.82 -19.80 15.83
C ARG A 291 -29.72 -18.28 15.94
N ALA A 292 -29.00 -17.63 15.02
CA ALA A 292 -28.92 -16.17 14.96
C ALA A 292 -30.30 -15.52 14.74
N ARG A 293 -31.13 -16.11 13.87
CA ARG A 293 -32.50 -15.62 13.61
C ARG A 293 -33.40 -15.79 14.82
N GLU A 294 -33.36 -16.94 15.49
CA GLU A 294 -34.09 -17.18 16.74
C GLU A 294 -33.76 -16.12 17.78
N LEU A 295 -32.47 -15.84 17.99
CA LEU A 295 -32.02 -14.85 18.97
C LEU A 295 -32.49 -13.43 18.65
N ARG A 296 -32.46 -13.04 17.37
CA ARG A 296 -32.98 -11.73 16.93
C ARG A 296 -34.49 -11.64 17.04
N HIS A 297 -35.20 -12.75 16.85
CA HIS A 297 -36.64 -12.83 17.06
C HIS A 297 -37.02 -12.75 18.55
N LEU A 298 -36.23 -13.38 19.43
CA LEU A 298 -36.43 -13.37 20.88
C LEU A 298 -35.99 -12.05 21.55
N ARG A 299 -35.02 -11.33 20.96
CA ARG A 299 -34.67 -9.95 21.30
C ARG A 299 -35.07 -9.03 20.15
N PRO A 300 -36.37 -8.71 19.96
CA PRO A 300 -36.71 -7.65 19.03
C PRO A 300 -35.96 -6.40 19.47
N VAL A 301 -35.28 -5.74 18.53
CA VAL A 301 -34.62 -4.44 18.74
C VAL A 301 -35.56 -3.59 19.57
N ALA A 302 -35.20 -3.33 20.83
CA ALA A 302 -35.96 -2.41 21.66
C ALA A 302 -36.03 -1.10 20.86
N ALA A 303 -37.23 -0.79 20.35
CA ALA A 303 -37.45 0.34 19.49
C ALA A 303 -36.80 1.55 20.15
N HIS A 304 -35.89 2.19 19.42
CA HIS A 304 -35.45 3.54 19.74
C HIS A 304 -36.71 4.39 19.87
N THR A 305 -37.16 4.59 21.11
CA THR A 305 -38.11 5.63 21.42
C THR A 305 -37.25 6.88 21.47
N PRO A 306 -37.40 7.84 20.53
CA PRO A 306 -36.69 9.10 20.67
C PRO A 306 -37.30 9.81 21.88
N THR A 307 -36.57 9.82 23.00
CA THR A 307 -36.84 10.78 24.06
C THR A 307 -36.65 12.17 23.50
N GLN A 308 -37.71 12.98 23.64
CA GLN A 308 -37.80 14.39 23.29
C GLN A 308 -36.74 15.23 24.00
#